data_AF-A0A846U3C6-F1
#
_entry.id   AF-A0A846U3C6-F1
#
_cell.length_a   1.000
_cell.length_b   1.000
_cell.length_c   1.000
_cell.angle_alpha   90.00
_cell.angle_beta   90.00
_cell.angle_gamma   90.00
#
_symmetry.space_group_name_H-M   'P 1'
#
loop_
_entity.id
_entity.type
_entity.pdbx_description
1 polymer ?
#
loop_
_entity_poly.entity_id
_entity_poly.type
_entity_poly.pdbx_seq_one_letter_code
_entity_poly.pdbx_strand_id
1 'polypeptide(L)'
;MRRIAALAGIGLVGMSCGLLALPVHALDKPRWQALTDAVQQTSQTCLHEMHHDTDEFSDCVDARLLRAAGKPAEQLGTAYLGLVGCVSAARIATLHSDTCARGYLARVDALRKPLKLSHEALCPTVAGDCRSRLAQIEALRRDSKPKR
;
A
#
# COMPACT_ATOMS: atom_id res chain seq x y z
N MET A 1 44.65 -63.07 3.11
CA MET A 1 44.94 -62.61 4.48
C MET A 1 43.96 -61.48 4.83
N ARG A 2 43.34 -61.53 6.03
CA ARG A 2 42.61 -60.46 6.77
C ARG A 2 41.37 -59.83 6.07
N ARG A 3 40.12 -60.11 6.48
CA ARG A 3 39.31 -59.43 7.55
C ARG A 3 39.50 -57.91 7.54
N ILE A 4 38.45 -57.10 7.36
CA ILE A 4 37.57 -56.56 8.43
C ILE A 4 36.25 -56.03 7.81
N ALA A 5 35.18 -56.20 8.59
CA ALA A 5 33.80 -55.83 8.34
C ALA A 5 33.45 -54.39 8.80
N ALA A 6 32.17 -54.03 8.60
CA ALA A 6 31.38 -53.04 9.34
C ALA A 6 31.60 -51.56 8.97
N LEU A 7 30.62 -50.66 9.00
CA LEU A 7 29.18 -50.67 9.32
C LEU A 7 28.63 -49.30 8.89
N ALA A 8 27.34 -49.27 8.58
CA ALA A 8 26.38 -48.20 8.91
C ALA A 8 26.65 -46.75 8.46
N GLY A 9 25.75 -46.24 7.62
CA GLY A 9 25.61 -44.79 7.43
C GLY A 9 24.58 -44.34 6.40
N ILE A 10 23.53 -45.11 6.08
CA ILE A 10 22.42 -44.60 5.25
C ILE A 10 21.42 -43.93 6.19
N GLY A 11 21.67 -42.67 6.51
CA GLY A 11 20.70 -41.77 7.12
C GLY A 11 19.91 -41.08 6.01
N LEU A 12 18.77 -41.66 5.66
CA LEU A 12 17.76 -41.06 4.79
C LEU A 12 17.21 -39.76 5.40
N VAL A 13 17.21 -38.72 4.58
CA VAL A 13 16.07 -37.80 4.37
C VAL A 13 15.46 -37.21 5.64
N GLY A 14 16.15 -36.22 6.21
CA GLY A 14 15.51 -35.19 7.03
C GLY A 14 14.87 -34.13 6.13
N MET A 15 13.74 -34.47 5.51
CA MET A 15 12.85 -33.55 4.82
C MET A 15 12.14 -32.69 5.88
N SER A 16 12.88 -31.77 6.51
CA SER A 16 12.30 -30.76 7.37
C SER A 16 11.75 -29.66 6.48
N CYS A 17 10.47 -29.83 6.20
CA CYS A 17 9.51 -28.87 5.68
C CYS A 17 9.80 -27.46 6.23
N GLY A 18 10.65 -26.73 5.52
CA GLY A 18 10.62 -25.28 5.56
C GLY A 18 9.26 -24.90 5.03
N LEU A 19 8.34 -24.58 5.93
CA LEU A 19 7.11 -23.86 5.63
C LEU A 19 7.50 -22.63 4.82
N LEU A 20 7.50 -22.80 3.49
CA LEU A 20 7.35 -21.71 2.56
C LEU A 20 6.05 -21.05 3.00
N ALA A 21 6.18 -19.93 3.70
CA ALA A 21 5.07 -19.02 3.93
C ALA A 21 4.52 -18.70 2.54
N LEU A 22 3.44 -19.39 2.18
CA LEU A 22 2.74 -19.19 0.92
C LEU A 22 2.46 -17.70 0.82
N PRO A 23 2.75 -17.07 -0.34
CA PRO A 23 2.63 -15.64 -0.47
C PRO A 23 1.22 -15.22 -0.07
N VAL A 24 1.16 -14.23 0.83
CA VAL A 24 0.03 -13.33 1.02
C VAL A 24 -0.62 -13.15 -0.34
N HIS A 25 -1.92 -13.47 -0.45
CA HIS A 25 -2.62 -13.57 -1.72
C HIS A 25 -2.32 -12.34 -2.56
N ALA A 26 -1.44 -12.49 -3.54
CA ALA A 26 -1.12 -11.41 -4.46
C ALA A 26 -2.41 -11.12 -5.23
N LEU A 27 -2.83 -9.85 -5.21
CA LEU A 27 -3.87 -9.37 -6.09
C LEU A 27 -3.56 -9.88 -7.51
N ASP A 28 -4.54 -10.49 -8.21
CA ASP A 28 -4.24 -11.02 -9.54
C ASP A 28 -3.78 -9.92 -10.49
N LYS A 29 -3.05 -10.33 -11.53
CA LYS A 29 -2.40 -9.40 -12.47
C LYS A 29 -3.38 -8.37 -13.06
N PRO A 30 -4.59 -8.74 -13.55
CA PRO A 30 -5.57 -7.75 -14.00
C PRO A 30 -5.95 -6.71 -12.96
N ARG A 31 -6.26 -7.14 -11.72
CA ARG A 31 -6.61 -6.20 -10.65
C ARG A 31 -5.43 -5.33 -10.22
N TRP A 32 -4.22 -5.89 -10.20
CA TRP A 32 -3.00 -5.11 -9.93
C TRP A 32 -2.75 -4.04 -10.99
N GLN A 33 -2.98 -4.37 -12.27
CA GLN A 33 -2.90 -3.41 -13.36
C GLN A 33 -3.94 -2.31 -13.19
N ALA A 34 -5.20 -2.65 -12.93
CA ALA A 34 -6.27 -1.68 -12.72
C ALA A 34 -5.98 -0.71 -11.55
N LEU A 35 -5.39 -1.22 -10.46
CA LEU A 35 -4.94 -0.40 -9.34
C LEU A 35 -3.84 0.58 -9.78
N THR A 36 -2.81 0.09 -10.48
CA THR A 36 -1.67 0.91 -10.91
C THR A 36 -2.08 1.95 -11.96
N ASP A 37 -2.95 1.57 -12.90
CA ASP A 37 -3.52 2.48 -13.89
C ASP A 37 -4.35 3.57 -13.21
N ALA A 38 -5.16 3.22 -12.21
CA ALA A 38 -5.92 4.20 -11.44
C ALA A 38 -5.02 5.18 -10.68
N VAL A 39 -3.91 4.71 -10.10
CA VAL A 39 -2.88 5.58 -9.51
C VAL A 39 -2.33 6.54 -10.55
N GLN A 40 -1.87 6.03 -11.70
CA GLN A 40 -1.25 6.84 -12.73
C GLN A 40 -2.22 7.87 -13.33
N GLN A 41 -3.45 7.48 -13.65
CA GLN A 41 -4.45 8.39 -14.18
C GLN A 41 -4.85 9.47 -13.18
N THR A 42 -5.01 9.10 -11.90
CA THR A 42 -5.30 10.07 -10.84
C THR A 42 -4.12 11.02 -10.65
N SER A 43 -2.88 10.53 -10.81
CA SER A 43 -1.66 11.33 -10.72
C SER A 43 -1.59 12.37 -11.82
N GLN A 44 -1.85 11.96 -13.06
CA GLN A 44 -1.86 12.86 -14.22
C GLN A 44 -3.00 13.89 -14.15
N THR A 45 -4.14 13.49 -13.58
CA THR A 45 -5.33 14.35 -13.53
C THR A 45 -5.30 15.32 -12.37
N CYS A 46 -4.85 14.91 -11.17
CA CYS A 46 -5.11 15.69 -9.96
C CYS A 46 -3.86 16.33 -9.35
N LEU A 47 -2.64 15.83 -9.61
CA LEU A 47 -1.46 16.35 -8.88
C LEU A 47 -1.17 17.82 -9.15
N HIS A 48 -1.57 18.38 -10.30
CA HIS A 48 -1.36 19.80 -10.59
C HIS A 48 -2.15 20.71 -9.65
N GLU A 49 -3.31 20.26 -9.16
CA GLU A 49 -4.15 20.99 -8.21
C GLU A 49 -3.47 21.18 -6.85
N MET A 50 -2.50 20.32 -6.51
CA MET A 50 -1.72 20.43 -5.27
C MET A 50 -0.91 21.74 -5.20
N HIS A 51 -0.67 22.42 -6.33
CA HIS A 51 -0.01 23.72 -6.36
C HIS A 51 -0.94 24.88 -5.95
N HIS A 52 -2.25 24.67 -5.99
CA HIS A 52 -3.27 25.67 -5.66
C HIS A 52 -3.73 25.51 -4.21
N ASP A 53 -4.27 24.34 -3.87
CA ASP A 53 -4.71 23.98 -2.51
C ASP A 53 -4.77 22.44 -2.36
N THR A 54 -4.54 21.96 -1.13
CA THR A 54 -4.79 20.55 -0.78
C THR A 54 -6.28 20.19 -0.90
N ASP A 55 -7.18 21.16 -0.73
CA ASP A 55 -8.63 20.96 -0.86
C ASP A 55 -9.02 20.69 -2.33
N GLU A 56 -8.52 21.47 -3.30
CA GLU A 56 -8.79 21.23 -4.75
C GLU A 56 -8.23 19.89 -5.23
N PHE A 57 -7.04 19.52 -4.76
CA PHE A 57 -6.50 18.17 -5.00
C PHE A 57 -7.44 17.09 -4.44
N SER A 58 -7.91 17.26 -3.20
CA SER A 58 -8.79 16.29 -2.55
C SER A 58 -10.12 16.16 -3.30
N ASP A 59 -10.70 17.25 -3.75
CA ASP A 59 -11.95 17.26 -4.52
C ASP A 59 -11.77 16.57 -5.88
N CYS A 60 -10.65 16.79 -6.57
CA CYS A 60 -10.33 16.08 -7.81
C CYS A 60 -10.26 14.56 -7.60
N VAL A 61 -9.57 14.14 -6.53
CA VAL A 61 -9.45 12.71 -6.20
C VAL A 61 -10.81 12.12 -5.79
N ASP A 62 -11.64 12.85 -5.05
CA ASP A 62 -12.99 12.42 -4.64
C ASP A 62 -13.91 12.25 -5.85
N ALA A 63 -13.87 13.17 -6.81
CA ALA A 63 -14.60 13.03 -8.07
C ALA A 63 -14.18 11.78 -8.85
N ARG A 64 -12.91 11.39 -8.80
CA ARG A 64 -12.41 10.15 -9.41
C ARG A 64 -12.83 8.90 -8.62
N LEU A 65 -12.86 8.96 -7.29
CA LEU A 65 -13.36 7.86 -6.46
C LEU A 65 -14.84 7.54 -6.75
N LEU A 66 -15.66 8.56 -6.98
CA LEU A 66 -17.06 8.39 -7.39
C LEU A 66 -17.17 7.66 -8.73
N ARG A 67 -16.31 7.98 -9.71
CA ARG A 67 -16.28 7.31 -11.02
C ARG A 67 -15.79 5.86 -10.94
N ALA A 68 -14.97 5.53 -9.94
CA ALA A 68 -14.48 4.19 -9.69
C ALA A 68 -15.44 3.33 -8.85
N ALA A 69 -16.64 3.81 -8.51
CA ALA A 69 -17.60 3.06 -7.70
C ALA A 69 -17.86 1.64 -8.24
N GLY A 70 -17.81 0.64 -7.34
CA GLY A 70 -17.97 -0.77 -7.69
C GLY A 70 -16.69 -1.45 -8.24
N LYS A 71 -15.58 -0.71 -8.35
CA LYS A 71 -14.30 -1.21 -8.87
C LYS A 71 -13.21 -1.14 -7.79
N PRO A 72 -13.12 -2.13 -6.89
CA PRO A 72 -12.35 -2.01 -5.65
C PRO A 72 -10.85 -1.79 -5.85
N ALA A 73 -10.26 -2.36 -6.92
CA ALA A 73 -8.85 -2.14 -7.24
C ALA A 73 -8.58 -0.70 -7.72
N GLU A 74 -9.43 -0.16 -8.60
CA GLU A 74 -9.34 1.23 -9.06
C GLU A 74 -9.57 2.21 -7.90
N GLN A 75 -10.59 1.96 -7.07
CA GLN A 75 -10.86 2.76 -5.88
C GLN A 75 -9.66 2.78 -4.92
N LEU A 76 -9.03 1.62 -4.69
CA LEU A 76 -7.84 1.56 -3.84
C LEU A 76 -6.68 2.37 -4.45
N GLY A 77 -6.43 2.25 -5.75
CA GLY A 77 -5.39 3.01 -6.43
C GLY A 77 -5.61 4.52 -6.33
N THR A 78 -6.82 5.00 -6.66
CA THR A 78 -7.19 6.42 -6.55
C THR A 78 -7.09 6.92 -5.10
N ALA A 79 -7.64 6.19 -4.12
CA ALA A 79 -7.58 6.58 -2.72
C ALA A 79 -6.14 6.59 -2.18
N TYR A 80 -5.30 5.63 -2.62
CA TYR A 80 -3.91 5.56 -2.19
C TYR A 80 -3.11 6.75 -2.70
N LEU A 81 -3.34 7.20 -3.94
CA LEU A 81 -2.75 8.45 -4.40
C LEU A 81 -3.23 9.65 -3.58
N GLY A 82 -4.53 9.73 -3.27
CA GLY A 82 -5.09 10.77 -2.39
C GLY A 82 -4.36 10.85 -1.05
N LEU A 83 -4.15 9.68 -0.41
CA LEU A 83 -3.35 9.59 0.81
C LEU A 83 -1.93 10.11 0.61
N VAL A 84 -1.23 9.68 -0.45
CA VAL A 84 0.15 10.08 -0.72
C VAL A 84 0.27 11.58 -0.97
N GLY A 85 -0.67 12.17 -1.72
CA GLY A 85 -0.73 13.60 -1.95
C GLY A 85 -0.87 14.37 -0.63
N CYS A 86 -1.86 13.99 0.19
CA CYS A 86 -2.13 14.71 1.43
C CYS A 86 -1.07 14.53 2.53
N VAL A 87 -0.43 13.36 2.65
CA VAL A 87 0.74 13.24 3.57
C VAL A 87 1.93 14.07 3.09
N SER A 88 2.13 14.16 1.78
CA SER A 88 3.21 14.97 1.21
C SER A 88 2.95 16.47 1.43
N ALA A 89 1.70 16.91 1.30
CA ALA A 89 1.27 18.28 1.57
C ALA A 89 1.38 18.64 3.07
N ALA A 90 1.04 17.70 3.96
CA ALA A 90 1.17 17.89 5.41
C ALA A 90 2.59 18.18 5.87
N ARG A 91 3.60 17.66 5.16
CA ARG A 91 5.01 17.96 5.45
C ARG A 91 5.36 19.44 5.26
N ILE A 92 4.70 20.13 4.34
CA ILE A 92 4.96 21.55 4.03
C ILE A 92 3.91 22.47 4.66
N ALA A 93 3.09 21.95 5.59
CA ALA A 93 2.10 22.68 6.38
C ALA A 93 1.09 23.47 5.53
N THR A 94 0.59 22.88 4.45
CA THR A 94 -0.58 23.43 3.76
C THR A 94 -1.82 23.34 4.67
N LEU A 95 -2.75 24.28 4.51
CA LEU A 95 -3.99 24.28 5.29
C LEU A 95 -4.75 22.96 5.05
N HIS A 96 -5.40 22.43 6.09
CA HIS A 96 -6.25 21.22 6.05
C HIS A 96 -5.58 19.89 5.65
N SER A 97 -4.28 19.86 5.35
CA SER A 97 -3.57 18.66 4.91
C SER A 97 -3.66 17.47 5.87
N ASP A 98 -3.65 17.72 7.18
CA ASP A 98 -3.78 16.67 8.20
C ASP A 98 -5.17 16.05 8.23
N THR A 99 -6.20 16.85 7.99
CA THR A 99 -7.59 16.38 7.89
C THR A 99 -7.75 15.57 6.61
N CYS A 100 -7.22 16.06 5.48
CA CYS A 100 -7.21 15.32 4.22
C CYS A 100 -6.50 13.97 4.38
N ALA A 101 -5.27 13.97 4.92
CA ALA A 101 -4.47 12.75 5.07
C ALA A 101 -5.17 11.71 5.95
N ARG A 102 -5.77 12.12 7.08
CA ARG A 102 -6.56 11.22 7.95
C ARG A 102 -7.79 10.67 7.23
N GLY A 103 -8.50 11.50 6.48
CA GLY A 103 -9.65 11.09 5.67
C GLY A 103 -9.28 9.99 4.67
N TYR A 104 -8.21 10.20 3.89
CA TYR A 104 -7.75 9.19 2.95
C TYR A 104 -7.15 7.95 3.61
N LEU A 105 -6.47 8.09 4.75
CA LEU A 105 -5.95 6.93 5.49
C LEU A 105 -7.07 5.98 5.89
N ALA A 106 -8.18 6.51 6.43
CA ALA A 106 -9.35 5.71 6.79
C ALA A 106 -9.96 4.99 5.56
N ARG A 107 -10.08 5.70 4.42
CA ARG A 107 -10.61 5.14 3.18
C ARG A 107 -9.70 4.04 2.61
N VAL A 108 -8.38 4.28 2.56
CA VAL A 108 -7.39 3.29 2.10
C VAL A 108 -7.40 2.06 3.01
N ASP A 109 -7.45 2.25 4.33
CA ASP A 109 -7.52 1.13 5.26
C ASP A 109 -8.79 0.29 5.09
N ALA A 110 -9.93 0.90 4.75
CA ALA A 110 -11.16 0.17 4.42
C ALA A 110 -11.04 -0.62 3.10
N LEU A 111 -10.44 -0.03 2.07
CA LEU A 111 -10.34 -0.63 0.73
C LEU A 111 -9.27 -1.73 0.64
N ARG A 112 -8.13 -1.58 1.32
CA ARG A 112 -7.02 -2.54 1.25
C ARG A 112 -7.26 -3.82 2.04
N LYS A 113 -8.06 -3.76 3.12
CA LYS A 113 -8.31 -4.89 4.03
C LYS A 113 -8.95 -6.09 3.30
N PRO A 114 -10.05 -5.93 2.53
CA PRO A 114 -10.62 -7.03 1.74
C PRO A 114 -9.66 -7.58 0.67
N LEU A 115 -8.78 -6.72 0.14
CA LEU A 115 -7.77 -7.09 -0.86
C LEU A 115 -6.49 -7.68 -0.24
N LYS A 116 -6.42 -7.77 1.09
CA LYS A 116 -5.25 -8.27 1.86
C LYS A 116 -3.94 -7.56 1.50
N LEU A 117 -4.01 -6.28 1.13
CA LEU A 117 -2.85 -5.47 0.77
C LEU A 117 -2.37 -4.64 1.97
N SER A 118 -1.04 -4.61 2.15
CA SER A 118 -0.37 -3.75 3.10
C SER A 118 0.01 -2.42 2.45
N HIS A 119 0.36 -1.41 3.25
CA HIS A 119 0.84 -0.14 2.69
C HIS A 119 2.21 -0.32 2.04
N GLU A 120 3.04 -1.24 2.55
CA GLU A 120 4.32 -1.63 1.96
C GLU A 120 4.12 -2.20 0.56
N ALA A 121 3.09 -3.04 0.37
CA ALA A 121 2.75 -3.59 -0.94
C ALA A 121 2.25 -2.51 -1.91
N LEU A 122 1.48 -1.53 -1.43
CA LEU A 122 0.96 -0.44 -2.25
C LEU A 122 2.03 0.59 -2.61
N CYS A 123 3.05 0.76 -1.77
CA CYS A 123 4.00 1.85 -1.91
C CYS A 123 4.67 2.00 -3.29
N PRO A 124 5.13 0.93 -3.95
CA PRO A 124 5.78 1.02 -5.25
C PRO A 124 4.87 1.54 -6.38
N THR A 125 3.55 1.58 -6.18
CA THR A 125 2.59 2.03 -7.21
C THR A 125 2.67 3.54 -7.47
N VAL A 126 3.18 4.31 -6.51
CA VAL A 126 3.40 5.75 -6.65
C VAL A 126 4.90 6.02 -6.58
N ALA A 127 5.44 6.72 -7.59
CA ALA A 127 6.86 7.10 -7.60
C ALA A 127 7.28 7.89 -6.34
N GLY A 128 8.57 7.84 -6.00
CA GLY A 128 9.15 8.53 -4.84
C GLY A 128 9.66 7.58 -3.75
N ASP A 129 10.12 8.15 -2.64
CA ASP A 129 10.76 7.39 -1.55
C ASP A 129 9.72 6.65 -0.69
N CYS A 130 9.75 5.32 -0.78
CA CYS A 130 8.83 4.47 -0.03
C CYS A 130 9.05 4.50 1.48
N ARG A 131 10.31 4.62 1.93
CA ARG A 131 10.63 4.62 3.36
C ARG A 131 9.99 5.81 4.06
N SER A 132 10.17 7.01 3.52
CA SER A 132 9.62 8.26 4.04
C SER A 132 8.10 8.24 4.03
N ARG A 133 7.48 7.79 2.92
CA ARG A 133 6.02 7.67 2.82
C ARG A 133 5.44 6.75 3.89
N LEU A 134 6.01 5.57 4.07
CA LEU A 134 5.55 4.62 5.09
C LEU A 134 5.72 5.18 6.51
N ALA A 135 6.83 5.88 6.77
CA ALA A 135 7.06 6.54 8.06
C ALA A 135 6.02 7.64 8.34
N GLN A 136 5.63 8.43 7.33
CA GLN A 136 4.59 9.46 7.45
C GLN A 136 3.20 8.85 7.69
N ILE A 137 2.84 7.80 6.95
CA ILE A 137 1.59 7.07 7.16
C ILE A 137 1.52 6.50 8.58
N GLU A 138 2.63 5.98 9.10
CA GLU A 138 2.68 5.45 10.46
C GLU A 138 2.63 6.56 11.53
N ALA A 139 3.27 7.71 11.30
CA ALA A 139 3.12 8.88 12.17
C ALA A 139 1.65 9.32 12.26
N LEU A 140 0.99 9.45 11.11
CA LEU A 140 -0.42 9.81 11.00
C LEU A 140 -1.34 8.83 11.78
N ARG A 141 -1.04 7.53 11.74
CA ARG A 141 -1.76 6.52 12.53
C ARG A 141 -1.59 6.69 14.02
N ARG A 142 -0.37 6.99 14.49
CA ARG A 142 -0.11 7.18 15.91
C ARG A 142 -0.85 8.40 16.45
N ASP A 143 -0.85 9.48 15.69
CA ASP A 143 -1.51 10.73 16.08
C ASP A 143 -3.04 10.66 16.02
N SER A 144 -3.57 9.73 15.22
CA SER A 144 -5.02 9.47 15.13
C SER A 144 -5.57 8.60 16.27
N LYS A 145 -4.71 7.99 17.10
CA LYS A 145 -5.17 7.22 18.27
C LYS A 145 -5.43 8.18 19.44
N PRO A 146 -6.58 8.08 20.14
CA PRO A 146 -6.80 8.89 21.34
C PRO A 146 -5.72 8.57 22.38
N LYS A 147 -5.07 9.61 22.90
CA LYS A 147 -4.17 9.47 24.06
C LYS A 147 -5.06 9.05 25.24
N ARG A 148 -4.82 7.84 25.75
CA ARG A 148 -5.46 7.35 26.98
C ARG A 148 -4.90 8.09 28.19
#